data_AF-A0A1M7N0Q0-F1
#
_entry.id   AF-A0A1M7N0Q0-F1
#
_cell.length_a   1.000
_cell.length_b   1.000
_cell.length_c   1.000
_cell.angle_alpha   90.00
_cell.angle_beta   90.00
_cell.angle_gamma   90.00
#
_symmetry.space_group_name_H-M   'P 1'
#
loop_
_entity.id
_entity.type
_entity.pdbx_description
1 polymer ?
#
loop_
_entity_poly.entity_id
_entity_poly.type
_entity_poly.pdbx_seq_one_letter_code
_entity_poly.pdbx_strand_id
1 'polypeptide(L)'
;MPDLLRTERLDALLLDLYGAELMPSHLPVLVSQWAKYYFMQLIPAVLSASLVHNRHYPLQLEYIALELDERGIPVGIRFAGDGEVSQQDQHDPFQRFAGLLDDNLQPFINTLSRYGGLASRVLWSSAGDTLESCLTEADGGCALLTERKRPDGRINPLFQAVTYKQQADGEAPRRQRKACCLSYRVEWVGRCEHCPLPD
;
A
#
# COMPACT_ATOMS: atom_id res chain seq x y z
N MET A 1 -11.97 -10.56 0.50
CA MET A 1 -11.90 -9.20 1.10
C MET A 1 -13.20 -8.39 1.16
N PRO A 2 -14.15 -8.45 0.20
CA PRO A 2 -15.25 -7.48 0.12
C PRO A 2 -16.10 -7.36 1.39
N ASP A 3 -16.35 -8.48 2.09
CA ASP A 3 -17.07 -8.48 3.37
C ASP A 3 -16.37 -7.63 4.44
N LEU A 4 -15.05 -7.78 4.59
CA LEU A 4 -14.24 -7.07 5.57
C LEU A 4 -14.24 -5.56 5.35
N LEU A 5 -14.39 -5.13 4.09
CA LEU A 5 -14.35 -3.71 3.70
C LEU A 5 -15.71 -3.01 3.82
N ARG A 6 -16.76 -3.70 4.26
CA ARG A 6 -18.03 -3.06 4.62
C ARG A 6 -17.84 -2.18 5.84
N THR A 7 -18.53 -1.04 5.88
CA THR A 7 -18.41 -0.05 6.96
C THR A 7 -18.57 -0.69 8.33
N GLU A 8 -19.58 -1.53 8.54
CA GLU A 8 -19.87 -2.14 9.84
C GLU A 8 -18.77 -3.12 10.28
N ARG A 9 -18.10 -3.77 9.32
CA ARG A 9 -17.02 -4.71 9.57
C ARG A 9 -15.70 -3.98 9.85
N LEU A 10 -15.44 -2.88 9.14
CA LEU A 10 -14.32 -1.99 9.43
C LEU A 10 -14.48 -1.30 10.78
N ASP A 11 -15.69 -0.86 11.13
CA ASP A 11 -15.99 -0.24 12.43
C ASP A 11 -15.67 -1.21 13.56
N ALA A 12 -16.22 -2.43 13.50
CA ALA A 12 -15.96 -3.46 14.50
C ALA A 12 -14.46 -3.80 14.59
N LEU A 13 -13.81 -4.02 13.44
CA LEU A 13 -12.39 -4.36 13.37
C LEU A 13 -11.50 -3.28 14.01
N LEU A 14 -11.71 -2.02 13.64
CA LEU A 14 -10.87 -0.92 14.14
C LEU A 14 -11.21 -0.58 15.60
N LEU A 15 -12.46 -0.76 16.02
CA LEU A 15 -12.87 -0.63 17.41
C LEU A 15 -12.18 -1.67 18.29
N ASP A 16 -12.15 -2.93 17.86
CA ASP A 16 -11.47 -4.01 18.60
C ASP A 16 -9.95 -3.79 18.64
N LEU A 17 -9.35 -3.32 17.54
CA LEU A 17 -7.90 -3.13 17.43
C LEU A 17 -7.38 -1.90 18.20
N TYR A 18 -8.09 -0.77 18.13
CA TYR A 18 -7.62 0.53 18.62
C TYR A 18 -8.42 1.10 19.80
N GLY A 19 -9.58 0.52 20.12
CA GLY A 19 -10.43 0.93 21.23
C GLY A 19 -11.35 2.12 20.93
N ALA A 20 -12.38 2.25 21.77
CA ALA A 20 -13.44 3.26 21.61
C ALA A 20 -12.97 4.71 21.81
N GLU A 21 -11.86 4.92 22.52
CA GLU A 21 -11.33 6.26 22.81
C GLU A 21 -10.73 6.93 21.57
N LEU A 22 -9.98 6.17 20.76
CA LEU A 22 -9.30 6.69 19.58
C LEU A 22 -10.23 6.80 18.37
N MET A 23 -11.18 5.88 18.22
CA MET A 23 -12.04 5.76 17.02
C MET A 23 -12.70 7.09 16.58
N PRO A 24 -13.39 7.86 17.44
CA PRO A 24 -14.11 9.07 17.01
C PRO A 24 -13.20 10.21 16.53
N SER A 25 -12.01 10.34 17.12
CA SER A 25 -11.12 11.50 16.92
C SER A 25 -9.95 11.20 15.99
N HIS A 26 -9.61 9.92 15.78
CA HIS A 26 -8.41 9.48 15.06
C HIS A 26 -8.69 8.54 13.87
N LEU A 27 -9.95 8.34 13.47
CA LEU A 27 -10.29 7.42 12.37
C LEU A 27 -9.39 7.54 11.11
N PRO A 28 -9.03 8.74 10.60
CA PRO A 28 -8.11 8.86 9.46
C PRO A 28 -6.75 8.20 9.68
N VAL A 29 -6.14 8.34 10.86
CA VAL A 29 -4.83 7.75 11.15
C VAL A 29 -4.96 6.26 11.42
N LEU A 30 -5.99 5.81 12.12
CA LEU A 30 -6.25 4.38 12.38
C LEU A 30 -6.41 3.61 11.06
N VAL A 31 -7.18 4.15 10.12
CA VAL A 31 -7.35 3.60 8.78
C VAL A 31 -6.03 3.60 8.01
N SER A 32 -5.24 4.67 8.09
CA SER A 32 -3.92 4.71 7.43
C SER A 32 -2.94 3.69 8.01
N GLN A 33 -2.97 3.42 9.32
CA GLN A 33 -2.12 2.42 9.96
C GLN A 33 -2.56 1.01 9.60
N TRP A 34 -3.86 0.72 9.65
CA TRP A 34 -4.36 -0.60 9.27
C TRP A 34 -4.08 -0.92 7.79
N ALA A 35 -4.28 0.06 6.89
CA ALA A 35 -3.94 -0.08 5.47
C ALA A 35 -2.45 -0.37 5.24
N LYS A 36 -1.56 0.21 6.06
CA LYS A 36 -0.11 -0.06 5.96
C LYS A 36 0.18 -1.54 6.15
N TYR A 37 -0.43 -2.19 7.13
CA TYR A 37 -0.25 -3.63 7.35
C TYR A 37 -0.76 -4.45 6.15
N TYR A 38 -1.89 -4.07 5.55
CA TYR A 38 -2.36 -4.72 4.32
C TYR A 38 -1.33 -4.61 3.18
N PHE A 39 -0.76 -3.43 2.94
CA PHE A 39 0.26 -3.22 1.90
C PHE A 39 1.52 -4.05 2.16
N MET A 40 1.95 -4.15 3.41
CA MET A 40 3.10 -4.95 3.83
C MET A 40 2.91 -6.45 3.58
N GLN A 41 1.68 -6.95 3.49
CA GLN A 41 1.42 -8.35 3.10
C GLN A 41 1.26 -8.51 1.59
N LEU A 42 0.43 -7.68 0.96
CA LEU A 42 0.06 -7.82 -0.45
C LEU A 42 1.25 -7.57 -1.40
N ILE A 43 1.95 -6.44 -1.22
CA ILE A 43 2.90 -5.95 -2.22
C ILE A 43 4.11 -6.89 -2.36
N PRO A 44 4.77 -7.32 -1.27
CA PRO A 44 5.86 -8.29 -1.38
C PRO A 44 5.41 -9.62 -2.00
N ALA A 45 4.20 -10.09 -1.65
CA ALA A 45 3.67 -11.35 -2.18
C ALA A 45 3.46 -11.29 -3.70
N VAL A 46 2.87 -10.19 -4.20
CA VAL A 46 2.63 -9.99 -5.64
C VAL A 46 3.95 -9.78 -6.40
N LEU A 47 4.88 -8.98 -5.86
CA LEU A 47 6.18 -8.76 -6.47
C LEU A 47 6.99 -10.06 -6.54
N SER A 48 7.04 -10.83 -5.45
CA SER A 48 7.72 -12.13 -5.43
C SER A 48 7.12 -13.11 -6.44
N ALA A 49 5.79 -13.25 -6.46
CA ALA A 49 5.09 -14.09 -7.43
C ALA A 49 5.45 -13.72 -8.88
N SER A 50 5.40 -12.44 -9.21
CA SER A 50 5.64 -11.95 -10.57
C SER A 50 7.12 -11.99 -10.97
N LEU A 51 8.02 -11.47 -10.14
CA LEU A 51 9.45 -11.27 -10.47
C LEU A 51 10.27 -12.55 -10.29
N VAL A 52 10.00 -13.32 -9.24
CA VAL A 52 10.80 -14.52 -8.89
C VAL A 52 10.20 -15.78 -9.49
N HIS A 53 8.86 -15.90 -9.48
CA HIS A 53 8.17 -17.13 -9.87
C HIS A 53 7.47 -17.04 -11.23
N ASN A 54 7.47 -15.88 -11.89
CA ASN A 54 6.73 -15.60 -13.12
C ASN A 54 5.25 -16.05 -13.05
N ARG A 55 4.63 -15.89 -11.88
CA ARG A 55 3.23 -16.21 -11.61
C ARG A 55 2.40 -14.96 -11.39
N HIS A 56 1.21 -14.97 -11.97
CA HIS A 56 0.21 -13.93 -11.81
C HIS A 56 -1.05 -14.53 -11.22
N TYR A 57 -1.69 -13.80 -10.32
CA TYR A 57 -2.91 -14.21 -9.65
C TYR A 57 -4.02 -13.20 -9.97
N PRO A 58 -5.30 -13.60 -9.95
CA PRO A 58 -6.40 -12.66 -9.89
C PRO A 58 -6.27 -11.79 -8.62
N LEU A 59 -6.23 -10.47 -8.79
CA LEU A 59 -6.01 -9.53 -7.69
C LEU A 59 -7.25 -8.73 -7.32
N GLN A 60 -8.40 -9.00 -7.96
CA GLN A 60 -9.68 -8.46 -7.52
C GLN A 60 -9.94 -8.84 -6.07
N LEU A 61 -10.52 -7.92 -5.29
CA LEU A 61 -10.65 -8.06 -3.84
C LEU A 61 -11.40 -9.34 -3.43
N GLU A 62 -12.36 -9.81 -4.22
CA GLU A 62 -13.08 -11.08 -4.01
C GLU A 62 -12.18 -12.32 -4.04
N TYR A 63 -11.07 -12.28 -4.78
CA TYR A 63 -10.12 -13.40 -4.90
C TYR A 63 -8.96 -13.32 -3.91
N ILE A 64 -8.94 -12.29 -3.07
CA ILE A 64 -7.96 -12.13 -2.00
C ILE A 64 -8.61 -12.47 -0.65
N ALA A 65 -7.96 -13.37 0.09
CA ALA A 65 -8.24 -13.62 1.49
C ALA A 65 -7.12 -13.04 2.35
N LEU A 66 -7.51 -12.40 3.46
CA LEU A 66 -6.59 -11.78 4.40
C LEU A 66 -6.55 -12.63 5.67
N GLU A 67 -5.34 -12.94 6.12
CA GLU A 67 -5.11 -13.55 7.42
C GLU A 67 -4.90 -12.43 8.44
N LEU A 68 -5.72 -12.46 9.50
CA LEU A 68 -5.64 -11.52 10.61
C LEU A 68 -5.14 -12.25 11.85
N ASP A 69 -4.31 -11.58 12.65
CA ASP A 69 -4.00 -12.07 14.00
C ASP A 69 -5.19 -11.87 14.96
N GLU A 70 -5.00 -12.26 16.23
CA GLU A 70 -6.01 -12.15 17.28
C GLU A 70 -6.48 -10.70 17.54
N ARG A 71 -5.69 -9.70 17.11
CA ARG A 71 -6.01 -8.28 17.27
C ARG A 71 -6.67 -7.67 16.03
N GLY A 72 -6.76 -8.42 14.93
CA GLY A 72 -7.27 -7.90 13.66
C GLY A 72 -6.22 -7.25 12.76
N ILE A 73 -4.92 -7.48 13.01
CA ILE A 73 -3.82 -6.97 12.19
C ILE A 73 -3.57 -7.95 11.02
N PRO A 74 -3.44 -7.44 9.78
CA PRO A 74 -3.02 -8.23 8.63
C PRO A 74 -1.64 -8.88 8.82
N VAL A 75 -1.59 -10.22 8.81
CA VAL A 75 -0.36 -11.02 8.96
C VAL A 75 -0.07 -11.92 7.77
N GLY A 76 -0.99 -12.04 6.82
CA GLY A 76 -0.80 -12.85 5.62
C GLY A 76 -1.89 -12.62 4.58
N ILE A 77 -1.62 -13.09 3.37
CA ILE A 77 -2.51 -13.02 2.20
C ILE A 77 -2.55 -14.39 1.54
N ARG A 78 -3.76 -14.81 1.14
CA ARG A 78 -3.96 -15.96 0.25
C ARG A 78 -4.63 -15.52 -1.03
N PHE A 79 -4.08 -15.96 -2.15
CA PHE A 79 -4.66 -15.81 -3.48
C PHE A 79 -5.61 -16.98 -3.76
N ALA A 80 -6.68 -16.74 -4.52
CA ALA A 80 -7.52 -17.80 -5.03
C ALA A 80 -6.83 -18.53 -6.21
N GLY A 81 -6.87 -19.86 -6.19
CA GLY A 81 -6.29 -20.71 -7.24
C GLY A 81 -4.76 -20.76 -7.23
N ASP A 82 -4.19 -21.46 -8.22
CA ASP A 82 -2.75 -21.75 -8.27
C ASP A 82 -1.92 -20.65 -8.97
N GLY A 83 -2.60 -19.62 -9.50
CA GLY A 83 -1.98 -18.59 -10.34
C GLY A 83 -1.58 -19.14 -11.71
N GLU A 84 -1.46 -18.25 -12.69
CA GLU A 84 -1.11 -18.59 -14.06
C GLU A 84 0.31 -18.12 -14.38
N VAL A 85 1.01 -18.91 -15.19
CA VAL A 85 2.29 -18.47 -15.77
C VAL A 85 1.96 -17.42 -16.82
N SER A 86 2.54 -16.22 -16.68
CA SER A 86 2.28 -15.18 -17.67
C SER A 86 2.86 -15.57 -19.03
N GLN A 87 2.00 -15.53 -20.05
CA GLN A 87 2.35 -15.72 -21.45
C GLN A 87 2.68 -14.39 -22.16
N GLN A 88 2.44 -13.25 -21.52
CA GLN A 88 2.70 -11.92 -22.09
C GLN A 88 4.16 -11.50 -21.91
N ASP A 89 4.65 -10.72 -22.86
CA ASP A 89 5.99 -10.12 -22.85
C ASP A 89 6.06 -9.02 -21.76
N GLN A 90 6.54 -9.37 -20.56
CA GLN A 90 6.38 -8.57 -19.33
C GLN A 90 7.43 -7.48 -19.14
N HIS A 91 7.93 -6.89 -20.23
CA HIS A 91 8.96 -5.85 -20.16
C HIS A 91 8.39 -4.51 -19.64
N ASP A 92 7.09 -4.23 -19.83
CA ASP A 92 6.45 -3.03 -19.28
C ASP A 92 5.91 -3.27 -17.86
N PRO A 93 6.43 -2.56 -16.83
CA PRO A 93 5.94 -2.66 -15.45
C PRO A 93 4.46 -2.30 -15.28
N PHE A 94 3.93 -1.36 -16.07
CA PHE A 94 2.53 -0.97 -15.96
C PHE A 94 1.59 -2.08 -16.45
N GLN A 95 1.98 -2.80 -17.50
CA GLN A 95 1.24 -3.99 -17.93
C GLN A 95 1.41 -5.14 -16.93
N ARG A 96 2.66 -5.39 -16.48
CA ARG A 96 2.99 -6.46 -15.55
C ARG A 96 2.25 -6.34 -14.21
N PHE A 97 2.06 -5.12 -13.71
CA PHE A 97 1.43 -4.86 -12.41
C PHE A 97 0.05 -4.20 -12.54
N ALA A 98 -0.59 -4.28 -13.70
CA ALA A 98 -1.93 -3.71 -13.92
C ALA A 98 -2.95 -4.22 -12.89
N GLY A 99 -2.99 -5.53 -12.63
CA GLY A 99 -3.89 -6.11 -11.63
C GLY A 99 -3.63 -5.61 -10.20
N LEU A 100 -2.37 -5.37 -9.83
CA LEU A 100 -2.04 -4.80 -8.52
C LEU A 100 -2.59 -3.38 -8.40
N LEU A 101 -2.43 -2.57 -9.45
CA LEU A 101 -2.85 -1.18 -9.45
C LEU A 101 -4.37 -1.03 -9.54
N ASP A 102 -4.99 -1.70 -10.51
CA ASP A 102 -6.36 -1.44 -10.94
C ASP A 102 -7.37 -2.37 -10.26
N ASP A 103 -7.05 -3.67 -10.10
CA ASP A 103 -7.97 -4.63 -9.49
C ASP A 103 -7.91 -4.64 -7.95
N ASN A 104 -6.78 -4.20 -7.37
CA ASN A 104 -6.56 -4.27 -5.93
C ASN A 104 -6.36 -2.92 -5.24
N LEU A 105 -5.22 -2.25 -5.48
CA LEU A 105 -4.85 -1.05 -4.72
C LEU A 105 -5.85 0.07 -4.94
N GLN A 106 -6.30 0.32 -6.17
CA GLN A 106 -7.26 1.37 -6.45
C GLN A 106 -8.62 1.18 -5.73
N PRO A 107 -9.32 0.04 -5.87
CA PRO A 107 -10.59 -0.16 -5.15
C PRO A 107 -10.42 -0.23 -3.63
N PHE A 108 -9.34 -0.84 -3.14
CA PHE A 108 -9.03 -0.87 -1.69
C PHE A 108 -8.82 0.53 -1.11
N ILE A 109 -7.94 1.33 -1.74
CA ILE A 109 -7.63 2.69 -1.31
C ILE A 109 -8.85 3.59 -1.40
N ASN A 110 -9.63 3.50 -2.48
CA ASN A 110 -10.85 4.29 -2.62
C ASN A 110 -11.86 4.00 -1.50
N THR A 111 -12.01 2.72 -1.14
CA THR A 111 -12.92 2.29 -0.07
C THR A 111 -12.45 2.82 1.29
N LEU A 112 -11.18 2.62 1.63
CA LEU A 112 -10.63 3.06 2.91
C LEU A 112 -10.54 4.58 3.02
N SER A 113 -10.23 5.29 1.94
CA SER A 113 -10.26 6.75 1.91
C SER A 113 -11.64 7.30 2.19
N ARG A 114 -12.69 6.69 1.63
CA ARG A 114 -14.08 7.08 1.88
C ARG A 114 -14.48 6.80 3.32
N TYR A 115 -14.21 5.59 3.79
CA TYR A 115 -14.54 5.17 5.16
C TYR A 115 -13.82 6.01 6.21
N GLY A 116 -12.50 6.18 6.08
CA GLY A 116 -11.68 6.90 7.06
C GLY A 116 -11.63 8.41 6.91
N GLY A 117 -12.29 8.99 5.91
CA GLY A 117 -12.27 10.45 5.68
C GLY A 117 -10.88 11.02 5.40
N LEU A 118 -10.01 10.26 4.72
CA LEU A 118 -8.62 10.66 4.41
C LEU A 118 -8.35 10.70 2.92
N ALA A 119 -7.49 11.63 2.49
CA ALA A 119 -7.11 11.77 1.09
C ALA A 119 -6.38 10.50 0.60
N SER A 120 -6.80 9.96 -0.55
CA SER A 120 -6.23 8.73 -1.14
C SER A 120 -4.71 8.79 -1.36
N ARG A 121 -4.15 9.98 -1.60
CA ARG A 121 -2.70 10.20 -1.67
C ARG A 121 -1.93 9.74 -0.42
N VAL A 122 -2.56 9.74 0.76
CA VAL A 122 -1.96 9.23 2.00
C VAL A 122 -1.71 7.73 1.89
N LEU A 123 -2.73 6.99 1.45
CA LEU A 123 -2.66 5.54 1.29
C LEU A 123 -1.79 5.15 0.10
N TRP A 124 -1.90 5.83 -1.04
CA TRP A 124 -1.01 5.63 -2.20
C TRP A 124 0.45 5.90 -1.85
N SER A 125 0.75 6.92 -1.05
CA SER A 125 2.12 7.15 -0.58
C SER A 125 2.59 6.02 0.33
N SER A 126 1.72 5.38 1.10
CA SER A 126 2.09 4.22 1.92
C SER A 126 2.29 2.95 1.08
N ALA A 127 1.45 2.73 0.08
CA ALA A 127 1.62 1.62 -0.86
C ALA A 127 2.92 1.77 -1.67
N GLY A 128 3.20 2.98 -2.16
CA GLY A 128 4.45 3.26 -2.87
C GLY A 128 5.68 3.20 -1.99
N ASP A 129 5.58 3.57 -0.71
CA ASP A 129 6.63 3.37 0.29
C ASP A 129 7.00 1.89 0.44
N THR A 130 5.99 1.02 0.57
CA THR A 130 6.21 -0.43 0.63
C THR A 130 6.74 -0.99 -0.69
N LEU A 131 6.17 -0.58 -1.82
CA LEU A 131 6.58 -1.03 -3.15
C LEU A 131 8.03 -0.67 -3.45
N GLU A 132 8.45 0.55 -3.14
CA GLU A 132 9.83 0.97 -3.35
C GLU A 132 10.80 0.22 -2.42
N SER A 133 10.42 -0.06 -1.18
CA SER A 133 11.25 -0.88 -0.27
C SER A 133 11.40 -2.34 -0.72
N CYS A 134 10.50 -2.84 -1.56
CA CYS A 134 10.57 -4.19 -2.11
C CYS A 134 11.25 -4.26 -3.48
N LEU A 135 11.31 -3.15 -4.21
CA LEU A 135 11.93 -3.10 -5.53
C LEU A 135 13.40 -2.68 -5.41
N THR A 136 14.26 -3.39 -6.11
CA THR A 136 15.64 -2.98 -6.38
C THR A 136 15.74 -2.33 -7.76
N GLU A 137 16.82 -1.59 -8.01
CA GLU A 137 17.07 -1.00 -9.34
C GLU A 137 17.10 -2.05 -10.47
N ALA A 138 17.46 -3.30 -10.14
CA ALA A 138 17.56 -4.40 -11.09
C ALA A 138 16.19 -5.02 -11.46
N ASP A 139 15.12 -4.73 -10.71
CA ASP A 139 13.82 -5.42 -10.85
C ASP A 139 12.94 -4.85 -11.97
N GLY A 140 13.40 -3.84 -12.71
CA GLY A 140 12.67 -3.26 -13.85
C GLY A 140 11.39 -2.50 -13.47
N GLY A 141 10.91 -2.56 -12.23
CA GLY A 141 9.71 -1.88 -11.72
C GLY A 141 9.81 -0.36 -11.57
N CYS A 142 10.94 0.22 -11.97
CA CYS A 142 11.28 1.63 -11.81
C CYS A 142 10.21 2.57 -12.39
N ALA A 143 9.63 2.24 -13.55
CA ALA A 143 8.64 3.08 -14.21
C ALA A 143 7.38 3.34 -13.36
N LEU A 144 6.99 2.39 -12.49
CA LEU A 144 5.86 2.59 -11.57
C LEU A 144 6.13 3.73 -10.57
N LEU A 145 7.39 4.03 -10.27
CA LEU A 145 7.79 5.05 -9.31
C LEU A 145 8.30 6.33 -9.98
N THR A 146 8.81 6.24 -11.21
CA THR A 146 9.45 7.36 -11.92
C THR A 146 8.59 8.00 -13.01
N GLU A 147 7.59 7.31 -13.56
CA GLU A 147 6.75 7.87 -14.61
C GLU A 147 5.53 8.60 -14.05
N ARG A 148 5.30 9.84 -14.50
CA ARG A 148 4.18 10.67 -14.03
C ARG A 148 2.82 10.17 -14.53
N LYS A 149 2.81 9.58 -15.72
CA LYS A 149 1.61 9.07 -16.37
C LYS A 149 1.79 7.60 -16.70
N ARG A 150 0.69 6.86 -16.71
CA ARG A 150 0.61 5.49 -17.22
C ARG A 150 0.57 5.51 -18.76
N PRO A 151 0.79 4.37 -19.45
CA PRO A 151 0.71 4.29 -20.90
C PRO A 151 -0.63 4.75 -21.49
N ASP A 152 -1.73 4.60 -20.74
CA ASP A 152 -3.07 5.06 -21.12
C ASP A 152 -3.32 6.57 -20.86
N GLY A 153 -2.31 7.30 -20.38
CA GLY A 153 -2.37 8.73 -20.10
C GLY A 153 -2.95 9.11 -18.73
N ARG A 154 -3.47 8.16 -17.94
CA ARG A 154 -3.91 8.41 -16.56
C ARG A 154 -2.73 8.85 -15.69
N ILE A 155 -3.01 9.64 -14.65
CA ILE A 155 -2.00 9.98 -13.64
C ILE A 155 -1.58 8.72 -12.89
N ASN A 156 -0.26 8.54 -12.74
CA ASN A 156 0.29 7.48 -11.91
C ASN A 156 0.28 7.90 -10.43
N PRO A 157 -0.52 7.26 -9.55
CA PRO A 157 -0.57 7.62 -8.14
C PRO A 157 0.72 7.26 -7.37
N LEU A 158 1.54 6.36 -7.90
CA LEU A 158 2.82 5.94 -7.31
C LEU A 158 3.99 6.84 -7.73
N PHE A 159 3.79 7.75 -8.69
CA PHE A 159 4.84 8.66 -9.15
C PHE A 159 5.46 9.44 -7.99
N GLN A 160 6.76 9.21 -7.76
CA GLN A 160 7.54 9.78 -6.67
C GLN A 160 6.85 9.61 -5.31
N ALA A 161 6.24 8.45 -5.04
CA ALA A 161 5.67 8.13 -3.75
C ALA A 161 6.71 8.20 -2.61
N VAL A 162 7.99 8.05 -2.99
CA VAL A 162 9.18 8.27 -2.17
C VAL A 162 10.13 9.19 -2.92
N THR A 163 10.83 10.04 -2.18
CA THR A 163 11.87 10.96 -2.64
C THR A 163 13.04 10.92 -1.69
N TYR A 164 14.24 11.23 -2.17
CA TYR A 164 15.45 11.27 -1.36
C TYR A 164 15.90 12.71 -1.16
N LYS A 165 15.98 13.15 0.09
CA LYS A 165 16.47 14.49 0.44
C LYS A 165 17.94 14.44 0.82
N GLN A 166 18.73 15.31 0.21
CA GLN A 166 20.13 15.48 0.58
C GLN A 166 20.23 15.83 2.07
N GLN A 167 21.19 15.21 2.75
CA GLN A 167 21.52 15.50 4.14
C GLN A 167 22.84 16.29 4.22
N ALA A 168 23.32 16.54 5.44
CA ALA A 168 24.61 17.19 5.65
C ALA A 168 25.73 16.40 4.97
N ASP A 169 26.87 17.06 4.75
CA ASP A 169 27.95 16.49 3.94
C ASP A 169 28.47 15.18 4.55
N GLY A 170 28.44 14.10 3.76
CA GLY A 170 28.81 12.74 4.19
C GLY A 170 27.67 11.85 4.67
N GLU A 171 26.45 12.34 4.84
CA GLU A 171 25.28 11.53 5.21
C GLU A 171 24.52 11.00 3.99
N ALA A 172 23.99 9.78 4.10
CA ALA A 172 23.13 9.22 3.08
C ALA A 172 21.86 10.06 2.91
N PRO A 173 21.32 10.23 1.69
CA PRO A 173 20.07 10.96 1.49
C PRO A 173 18.94 10.38 2.34
N ARG A 174 18.21 11.24 3.04
CA ARG A 174 17.06 10.84 3.85
C ARG A 174 15.91 10.46 2.93
N ARG A 175 15.48 9.20 3.04
CA ARG A 175 14.29 8.68 2.37
C ARG A 175 13.04 9.33 2.96
N GLN A 176 12.19 9.89 2.09
CA GLN A 176 11.01 10.65 2.47
C GLN A 176 9.80 10.28 1.61
N ARG A 177 8.67 9.99 2.25
CA ARG A 177 7.38 9.75 1.58
C ARG A 177 6.80 11.03 0.99
N LYS A 178 6.02 10.91 -0.08
CA LYS A 178 5.30 12.02 -0.71
C LYS A 178 4.19 12.62 0.16
N ALA A 179 3.54 11.78 0.97
CA ALA A 179 2.47 12.21 1.87
C ALA A 179 2.63 11.57 3.27
N CYS A 180 2.30 12.34 4.30
CA CYS A 180 2.34 11.90 5.69
C CYS A 180 1.28 10.83 5.95
N CYS A 181 1.66 9.74 6.64
CA CYS A 181 0.77 8.65 7.05
C CYS A 181 -0.11 8.98 8.27
N LEU A 182 -0.05 10.22 8.76
CA LEU A 182 -0.79 10.72 9.92
C LEU A 182 -0.43 10.07 11.26
N SER A 183 0.50 9.11 11.30
CA SER A 183 0.88 8.36 12.52
C SER A 183 1.19 9.27 13.70
N TYR A 184 1.83 10.42 13.42
CA TYR A 184 2.20 11.43 14.42
C TYR A 184 1.03 11.99 15.24
N ARG A 185 -0.21 11.81 14.77
CA ARG A 185 -1.42 12.24 15.49
C ARG A 185 -1.77 11.32 16.66
N VAL A 186 -1.22 10.11 16.70
CA VAL A 186 -1.36 9.19 17.82
C VAL A 186 -0.02 9.16 18.55
N GLU A 187 0.01 9.71 19.76
CA GLU A 187 1.25 9.94 20.52
C GLU A 187 2.12 8.68 20.65
N TRP A 188 1.51 7.56 21.03
CA TRP A 188 2.22 6.29 21.22
C TRP A 188 2.68 5.63 19.91
N VAL A 189 2.13 6.02 18.75
CA VAL A 189 2.61 5.56 17.43
C VAL A 189 3.77 6.45 16.97
N GLY A 190 3.70 7.75 17.24
CA GLY A 190 4.74 8.71 16.91
C GLY A 190 4.91 8.95 15.40
N ARG A 191 6.01 9.61 15.03
CA ARG A 191 6.33 9.91 13.62
C ARG A 191 6.97 8.69 12.96
N CYS A 192 6.51 8.36 11.76
CA CYS A 192 7.20 7.35 10.95
C CYS A 192 8.57 7.87 10.47
N GLU A 193 9.52 6.96 10.28
CA GLU A 193 10.88 7.24 9.79
C GLU A 193 10.91 8.09 8.51
N HIS A 194 10.05 7.77 7.54
CA HIS A 194 9.98 8.45 6.23
C HIS A 194 9.03 9.66 6.20
N CYS A 195 8.72 10.26 7.35
CA CYS A 195 7.73 11.33 7.44
C CYS A 195 8.14 12.57 6.61
N PRO A 196 7.23 13.16 5.81
CA PRO A 196 7.54 14.38 5.06
C PRO A 196 7.39 15.68 5.83
N LEU A 197 6.82 15.63 7.02
CA LEU A 197 6.67 16.82 7.86
C LEU A 197 8.05 17.25 8.37
N PRO A 198 8.29 18.57 8.47
CA PRO A 198 9.49 19.05 9.16
C PRO A 198 9.49 18.55 10.60
N ASP A 199 10.69 18.31 11.12
CA ASP A 199 10.87 17.87 12.51
C ASP A 199 10.36 18.95 13.49
#